data_AF-A0A8T0IUC5-F1
#
_entry.id   AF-A0A8T0IUC5-F1
#
_cell.length_a   1.000
_cell.length_b   1.000
_cell.length_c   1.000
_cell.angle_alpha   90.00
_cell.angle_beta   90.00
_cell.angle_gamma   90.00
#
_symmetry.space_group_name_H-M   'P 1'
#
loop_
_entity.id
_entity.type
_entity.pdbx_description
1 polymer ?
#
loop_
_entity_poly.entity_id
_entity_poly.type
_entity_poly.pdbx_seq_one_letter_code
_entity_poly.pdbx_strand_id
1 'polypeptide(L)'
;MPMFPSDAHLVPQKSIFEFTMKDIDGADVNLRKYANKIIVLLNVASLCGLTHRNYTELQELYLKYKKDGLEVLAFPCNQFADMEPGTNKEIKAFVEDTYNGTFPLFAKIDVNGPNQHPLFKFLKATRGGIRGFYRDNIKWNFAKFVIGKDGVVIERFTPTTSPKMIEKFLRSLLFPPKDDGSGGIKEIRSCQCSRLVMDYADCTGTYWETAWGPKGGELFWGEERPVERRVSIKSPDRRRSKPPPPKRW
;
A
#
# COMPACT_ATOMS: atom_id res chain seq x y z
N MET A 1 -34.36 29.52 -10.04
CA MET A 1 -34.15 28.07 -10.30
C MET A 1 -32.91 27.64 -9.53
N PRO A 2 -33.01 26.76 -8.53
CA PRO A 2 -31.81 26.20 -7.95
C PRO A 2 -31.28 25.12 -8.90
N MET A 3 -30.25 25.45 -9.68
CA MET A 3 -29.39 24.44 -10.28
C MET A 3 -28.49 23.89 -9.16
N PHE A 4 -28.50 22.56 -9.06
CA PHE A 4 -27.52 21.63 -8.50
C PHE A 4 -28.23 20.64 -7.58
N PRO A 5 -28.57 19.42 -8.06
CA PRO A 5 -28.77 18.32 -7.15
C PRO A 5 -27.40 17.94 -6.56
N SER A 6 -27.15 18.41 -5.33
CA SER A 6 -26.26 17.74 -4.39
C SER A 6 -26.85 16.36 -4.08
N ASP A 7 -26.17 15.29 -4.50
CA ASP A 7 -26.21 13.93 -3.90
C ASP A 7 -25.82 12.78 -4.86
N ALA A 8 -25.43 13.05 -6.11
CA ALA A 8 -24.81 12.02 -6.93
C ALA A 8 -23.33 11.82 -6.53
N HIS A 9 -22.97 10.59 -6.15
CA HIS A 9 -21.61 10.06 -5.90
C HIS A 9 -21.14 9.88 -4.45
N LEU A 10 -22.06 9.53 -3.54
CA LEU A 10 -21.70 8.70 -2.39
C LEU A 10 -22.28 7.30 -2.67
N VAL A 11 -21.39 6.34 -2.90
CA VAL A 11 -21.79 4.94 -3.08
C VAL A 11 -22.44 4.50 -1.76
N PRO A 12 -23.71 4.01 -1.74
CA PRO A 12 -24.44 3.80 -0.49
C PRO A 12 -23.91 2.62 0.33
N GLN A 13 -23.19 1.71 -0.32
CA GLN A 13 -22.57 0.56 0.32
C GLN A 13 -21.48 1.02 1.30
N LYS A 14 -21.38 0.31 2.43
CA LYS A 14 -20.37 0.56 3.46
C LYS A 14 -19.24 -0.47 3.43
N SER A 15 -19.47 -1.61 2.76
CA SER A 15 -18.53 -2.72 2.69
C SER A 15 -18.62 -3.46 1.35
N ILE A 16 -17.54 -4.09 0.92
CA ILE A 16 -17.56 -4.97 -0.25
C ILE A 16 -18.49 -6.19 -0.05
N PHE A 17 -18.86 -6.52 1.19
CA PHE A 17 -19.71 -7.66 1.51
C PHE A 17 -21.18 -7.45 1.16
N GLU A 18 -21.56 -6.26 0.71
CA GLU A 18 -22.88 -5.96 0.17
C GLU A 18 -23.01 -6.29 -1.33
N PHE A 19 -21.92 -6.70 -1.99
CA PHE A 19 -21.92 -7.03 -3.42
C PHE A 19 -22.01 -8.55 -3.65
N THR A 20 -22.81 -8.90 -4.65
CA THR A 20 -22.80 -10.22 -5.29
C THR A 20 -22.16 -10.08 -6.66
N MET A 21 -21.21 -10.95 -6.96
CA MET A 21 -20.45 -10.96 -8.20
C MET A 21 -20.65 -12.27 -8.93
N LYS A 22 -20.47 -12.27 -10.25
CA LYS A 22 -20.31 -13.50 -11.02
C LYS A 22 -18.87 -13.98 -10.88
N ASP A 23 -18.66 -15.22 -10.46
CA ASP A 23 -17.34 -15.84 -10.58
C ASP A 23 -16.97 -16.04 -12.07
N ILE A 24 -15.75 -16.51 -12.32
CA ILE A 24 -15.26 -16.71 -13.69
C ILE A 24 -16.12 -17.73 -14.47
N ASP A 25 -16.79 -18.67 -13.79
CA ASP A 25 -17.67 -19.68 -14.39
C ASP A 25 -19.13 -19.19 -14.52
N GLY A 26 -19.44 -18.00 -14.02
CA GLY A 26 -20.77 -17.36 -14.11
C GLY A 26 -21.72 -17.67 -12.95
N ALA A 27 -21.25 -18.32 -11.89
CA ALA A 27 -22.05 -18.53 -10.68
C ALA A 27 -22.08 -17.27 -9.81
N ASP A 28 -23.20 -17.04 -9.12
CA ASP A 28 -23.30 -15.93 -8.17
C ASP A 28 -22.51 -16.21 -6.89
N VAL A 29 -21.69 -15.24 -6.52
CA VAL A 29 -20.84 -15.27 -5.34
C VAL A 29 -21.06 -14.00 -4.54
N ASN A 30 -21.72 -14.14 -3.39
CA ASN A 30 -21.81 -13.06 -2.42
C ASN A 30 -20.45 -12.86 -1.74
N LEU A 31 -19.86 -11.67 -1.84
CA LEU A 31 -18.52 -11.39 -1.32
C LEU A 31 -18.43 -11.49 0.20
N ARG A 32 -19.56 -11.47 0.93
CA ARG A 32 -19.62 -11.72 2.37
C ARG A 32 -19.01 -13.06 2.78
N LYS A 33 -18.91 -14.05 1.87
CA LYS A 33 -18.19 -15.31 2.13
C LYS A 33 -16.72 -15.10 2.51
N TYR A 34 -16.14 -13.94 2.17
CA TYR A 34 -14.76 -13.58 2.46
C TYR A 34 -14.63 -12.70 3.72
N ALA A 35 -15.69 -12.55 4.51
CA ALA A 35 -15.64 -11.83 5.78
C ALA A 35 -14.59 -12.41 6.73
N ASN A 36 -14.04 -11.55 7.59
CA ASN A 36 -12.98 -11.87 8.55
C ASN A 36 -11.61 -12.22 7.93
N LYS A 37 -11.44 -12.05 6.61
CA LYS A 37 -10.17 -12.19 5.90
C LYS A 37 -9.57 -10.83 5.55
N ILE A 38 -8.24 -10.77 5.38
CA ILE A 38 -7.59 -9.67 4.67
C ILE A 38 -7.65 -9.99 3.18
N ILE A 39 -8.14 -9.07 2.37
CA ILE A 39 -8.41 -9.34 0.96
C ILE A 39 -7.55 -8.43 0.09
N VAL A 40 -6.85 -8.99 -0.89
CA VAL A 40 -6.25 -8.25 -1.99
C VAL A 40 -7.17 -8.36 -3.20
N LEU A 41 -7.88 -7.28 -3.50
CA LEU A 41 -8.77 -7.18 -4.65
C LEU A 41 -8.06 -6.40 -5.75
N LEU A 42 -8.02 -6.93 -6.97
CA LEU A 42 -7.32 -6.26 -8.08
C LEU A 42 -7.97 -6.48 -9.44
N ASN A 43 -7.74 -5.54 -10.36
CA ASN A 43 -8.03 -5.75 -11.77
C ASN A 43 -6.84 -6.42 -12.48
N VAL A 44 -7.10 -7.39 -13.36
CA VAL A 44 -6.06 -8.20 -14.02
C VAL A 44 -6.20 -8.21 -15.54
N ALA A 45 -5.10 -8.58 -16.21
CA ALA A 45 -5.03 -8.81 -17.65
C ALA A 45 -3.96 -9.87 -17.98
N SER A 46 -4.09 -10.54 -19.13
CA SER A 46 -3.33 -11.71 -19.52
C SER A 46 -2.22 -11.37 -20.52
N LEU A 47 -2.39 -10.30 -21.30
CA LEU A 47 -1.44 -9.88 -22.34
C LEU A 47 -0.63 -8.64 -21.94
N CYS A 48 -0.63 -8.27 -20.66
CA CYS A 48 0.05 -7.08 -20.18
C CYS A 48 1.52 -7.37 -19.81
N GLY A 49 2.43 -6.41 -20.05
CA GLY A 49 3.84 -6.53 -19.62
C GLY A 49 4.04 -6.69 -18.11
N LEU A 50 3.01 -6.46 -17.29
CA LEU A 50 3.02 -6.68 -15.85
C LEU A 50 2.46 -8.06 -15.43
N THR A 51 1.90 -8.82 -16.37
CA THR A 51 1.16 -10.06 -16.11
C THR A 51 2.01 -11.10 -15.41
N HIS A 52 3.17 -11.44 -16.00
CA HIS A 52 4.01 -12.52 -15.48
C HIS A 52 4.43 -12.27 -14.03
N ARG A 53 4.97 -11.08 -13.74
CA ARG A 53 5.38 -10.72 -12.37
C ARG A 53 4.21 -10.73 -11.39
N ASN A 54 3.06 -10.16 -11.77
CA ASN A 54 1.94 -10.04 -10.84
C ASN A 54 1.31 -11.39 -10.52
N TYR A 55 1.03 -12.23 -11.51
CA TYR A 55 0.42 -13.54 -11.24
C TYR A 55 1.35 -14.46 -10.44
N THR A 56 2.63 -14.53 -10.79
CA THR A 56 3.62 -15.33 -10.05
C THR A 56 3.71 -14.88 -8.59
N GLU A 57 3.94 -13.57 -8.34
CA GLU A 57 4.09 -13.07 -6.97
C GLU A 57 2.78 -13.13 -6.16
N LEU A 58 1.61 -12.94 -6.80
CA LEU A 58 0.32 -13.09 -6.11
C LEU A 58 0.06 -14.53 -5.71
N GLN A 59 0.34 -15.49 -6.60
CA GLN A 59 0.14 -16.90 -6.30
C GLN A 59 1.07 -17.34 -5.17
N GLU A 60 2.35 -16.91 -5.18
CA GLU A 60 3.28 -17.14 -4.06
C GLU A 60 2.73 -16.62 -2.73
N LEU A 61 2.29 -15.36 -2.69
CA LEU A 61 1.72 -14.75 -1.48
C LEU A 61 0.43 -15.44 -1.03
N TYR A 62 -0.44 -15.77 -1.97
CA TYR A 62 -1.69 -16.44 -1.69
C TYR A 62 -1.45 -17.83 -1.10
N LEU A 63 -0.58 -18.65 -1.70
CA LEU A 63 -0.23 -19.96 -1.15
C LEU A 63 0.39 -19.85 0.25
N LYS A 64 1.23 -18.83 0.46
CA LYS A 64 1.91 -18.59 1.73
C LYS A 64 0.95 -18.20 2.86
N TYR A 65 -0.03 -17.34 2.58
CA TYR A 65 -0.85 -16.71 3.63
C TYR A 65 -2.35 -17.05 3.60
N LYS A 66 -2.83 -17.86 2.64
CA LYS A 66 -4.26 -18.22 2.58
C LYS A 66 -4.77 -18.89 3.85
N LYS A 67 -3.92 -19.68 4.51
CA LYS A 67 -4.24 -20.36 5.78
C LYS A 67 -4.29 -19.39 6.96
N ASP A 68 -3.61 -18.24 6.84
CA ASP A 68 -3.55 -17.19 7.86
C ASP A 68 -4.65 -16.13 7.68
N GLY A 69 -5.54 -16.31 6.71
CA GLY A 69 -6.67 -15.42 6.46
C GLY A 69 -6.43 -14.39 5.35
N LEU A 70 -5.45 -14.60 4.47
CA LEU A 70 -5.36 -13.85 3.21
C LEU A 70 -6.32 -14.42 2.15
N GLU A 71 -6.94 -13.54 1.37
CA GLU A 71 -7.67 -13.90 0.16
C GLU A 71 -7.26 -12.99 -1.00
N VAL A 72 -7.33 -13.50 -2.24
CA VAL A 72 -7.10 -12.71 -3.45
C VAL A 72 -8.33 -12.78 -4.33
N LEU A 73 -8.89 -11.63 -4.72
CA LEU A 73 -10.06 -11.54 -5.61
C LEU A 73 -9.64 -10.83 -6.91
N ALA A 74 -9.46 -11.59 -7.98
CA ALA A 74 -8.98 -11.08 -9.26
C ALA A 74 -10.13 -10.86 -10.26
N PHE A 75 -10.22 -9.64 -10.77
CA PHE A 75 -11.26 -9.18 -11.71
C PHE A 75 -10.64 -8.85 -13.06
N PRO A 76 -10.79 -9.72 -14.08
CA PRO A 76 -10.34 -9.44 -15.44
C PRO A 76 -10.98 -8.16 -15.98
N CYS A 77 -10.22 -7.35 -16.73
CA CYS A 77 -10.71 -6.11 -17.31
C CYS A 77 -9.98 -5.79 -18.63
N ASN A 78 -10.75 -5.54 -19.70
CA ASN A 78 -10.19 -5.28 -21.02
C ASN A 78 -10.00 -3.78 -21.34
N GLN A 79 -10.33 -2.87 -20.41
CA GLN A 79 -10.34 -1.42 -20.68
C GLN A 79 -8.95 -0.79 -20.87
N PHE A 80 -7.87 -1.55 -20.68
CA PHE A 80 -6.49 -1.06 -20.69
C PHE A 80 -5.73 -1.65 -21.87
N ALA A 81 -5.79 -0.96 -23.02
CA ALA A 81 -5.15 -1.35 -24.28
C ALA A 81 -5.52 -2.77 -24.76
N ASP A 82 -6.77 -3.19 -24.51
CA ASP A 82 -7.31 -4.48 -24.94
C ASP A 82 -6.46 -5.70 -24.55
N MET A 83 -5.83 -5.63 -23.36
CA MET A 83 -4.90 -6.65 -22.86
C MET A 83 -5.57 -7.86 -22.21
N GLU A 84 -6.91 -7.90 -22.19
CA GLU A 84 -7.73 -9.02 -21.69
C GLU A 84 -8.86 -9.38 -22.69
N PRO A 85 -8.52 -9.69 -23.96
CA PRO A 85 -9.52 -9.87 -25.00
C PRO A 85 -10.31 -11.17 -24.85
N GLY A 86 -9.69 -12.20 -24.23
CA GLY A 86 -10.27 -13.53 -24.07
C GLY A 86 -11.59 -13.58 -23.28
N THR A 87 -12.31 -14.67 -23.47
CA THR A 87 -13.50 -15.04 -22.71
C THR A 87 -13.12 -15.46 -21.29
N ASN A 88 -14.10 -15.49 -20.37
CA ASN A 88 -13.85 -15.94 -19.00
C ASN A 88 -13.20 -17.34 -18.94
N LYS A 89 -13.61 -18.25 -19.83
CA LYS A 89 -13.05 -19.61 -19.92
C LYS A 89 -11.57 -19.60 -20.32
N GLU A 90 -11.21 -18.80 -21.32
CA GLU A 90 -9.82 -18.67 -21.79
C GLU A 90 -8.94 -18.00 -20.73
N ILE A 91 -9.47 -16.99 -20.04
CA ILE A 91 -8.77 -16.31 -18.95
C ILE A 91 -8.50 -17.28 -17.80
N LYS A 92 -9.51 -18.06 -17.39
CA LYS A 92 -9.35 -19.09 -16.37
C LYS A 92 -8.26 -20.08 -16.72
N ALA A 93 -8.33 -20.67 -17.91
CA ALA A 93 -7.34 -21.62 -18.40
C ALA A 93 -5.93 -20.99 -18.43
N PHE A 94 -5.80 -19.76 -18.93
CA PHE A 94 -4.51 -19.06 -18.94
C PHE A 94 -3.88 -18.95 -17.54
N VAL A 95 -4.68 -18.53 -16.55
CA VAL A 95 -4.19 -18.34 -15.17
C VAL A 95 -3.87 -19.68 -14.50
N GLU A 96 -4.70 -20.69 -14.70
CA GLU A 96 -4.50 -22.04 -14.13
C GLU A 96 -3.30 -22.74 -14.78
N ASP A 97 -3.22 -22.76 -16.11
CA ASP A 97 -2.21 -23.52 -16.85
C ASP A 97 -0.82 -22.86 -16.79
N THR A 98 -0.76 -21.52 -16.79
CA THR A 98 0.51 -20.79 -16.86
C THR A 98 1.11 -20.49 -15.48
N TYR A 99 0.26 -20.24 -14.49
CA TYR A 99 0.69 -19.77 -13.16
C TYR A 99 0.24 -20.67 -12.01
N ASN A 100 -0.46 -21.77 -12.30
CA ASN A 100 -1.11 -22.60 -11.30
C ASN A 100 -1.96 -21.75 -10.33
N GLY A 101 -2.65 -20.73 -10.86
CA GLY A 101 -3.42 -19.79 -10.06
C GLY A 101 -4.57 -20.49 -9.34
N THR A 102 -4.62 -20.35 -8.01
CA THR A 102 -5.63 -21.02 -7.16
C THR A 102 -6.54 -20.05 -6.41
N PHE A 103 -6.33 -18.75 -6.60
CA PHE A 103 -7.17 -17.72 -6.00
C PHE A 103 -8.45 -17.52 -6.83
N PRO A 104 -9.54 -17.04 -6.21
CA PRO A 104 -10.78 -16.70 -6.91
C PRO A 104 -10.59 -15.74 -8.10
N LEU A 105 -11.03 -16.18 -9.28
CA LEU A 105 -11.24 -15.36 -10.46
C LEU A 105 -12.73 -15.05 -10.62
N PHE A 106 -13.03 -13.82 -11.04
CA PHE A 106 -14.40 -13.37 -11.31
C PHE A 106 -14.62 -13.12 -12.80
N ALA A 107 -15.88 -13.01 -13.21
CA ALA A 107 -16.22 -12.63 -14.58
C ALA A 107 -15.59 -11.28 -14.94
N LYS A 108 -15.23 -11.12 -16.21
CA LYS A 108 -14.68 -9.88 -16.75
C LYS A 108 -15.65 -8.70 -16.52
N ILE A 109 -15.13 -7.58 -16.03
CA ILE A 109 -15.93 -6.37 -15.75
C ILE A 109 -15.20 -5.09 -16.15
N ASP A 110 -15.97 -4.04 -16.36
CA ASP A 110 -15.46 -2.67 -16.51
C ASP A 110 -15.18 -2.05 -15.13
N VAL A 111 -14.07 -1.32 -15.01
CA VAL A 111 -13.61 -0.69 -13.76
C VAL A 111 -13.63 0.84 -13.82
N ASN A 112 -13.77 1.40 -15.01
CA ASN A 112 -13.82 2.84 -15.29
C ASN A 112 -14.96 3.19 -16.25
N GLY A 113 -15.31 4.48 -16.29
CA GLY A 113 -16.31 5.02 -17.22
C GLY A 113 -17.77 4.79 -16.79
N PRO A 114 -18.73 5.03 -17.68
CA PRO A 114 -20.16 4.94 -17.38
C PRO A 114 -20.61 3.51 -17.05
N ASN A 115 -20.01 2.51 -17.70
CA ASN A 115 -20.34 1.09 -17.55
C ASN A 115 -19.58 0.38 -16.42
N GLN A 116 -18.74 1.10 -15.68
CA GLN A 116 -17.98 0.50 -14.58
C GLN A 116 -18.89 -0.19 -13.57
N HIS A 117 -18.43 -1.33 -13.06
CA HIS A 117 -19.16 -2.09 -12.07
C HIS A 117 -19.32 -1.29 -10.76
N PRO A 118 -20.48 -1.36 -10.07
CA PRO A 118 -20.71 -0.68 -8.78
C PRO A 118 -19.64 -0.96 -7.71
N LEU A 119 -19.08 -2.17 -7.69
CA LEU A 119 -17.95 -2.52 -6.82
C LEU A 119 -16.75 -1.59 -7.04
N PHE A 120 -16.31 -1.35 -8.28
CA PHE A 120 -15.19 -0.45 -8.55
C PHE A 120 -15.55 1.03 -8.35
N LYS A 121 -16.83 1.40 -8.42
CA LYS A 121 -17.30 2.72 -7.94
C LYS A 121 -17.05 2.84 -6.43
N PHE A 122 -17.46 1.84 -5.65
CA PHE A 122 -17.26 1.80 -4.19
C PHE A 122 -15.77 1.87 -3.81
N LEU A 123 -14.95 1.03 -4.44
CA LEU A 123 -13.51 0.97 -4.17
C LEU A 123 -12.81 2.31 -4.43
N LYS A 124 -13.20 3.03 -5.48
CA LYS A 124 -12.70 4.39 -5.79
C LYS A 124 -13.29 5.47 -4.88
N ALA A 125 -14.53 5.32 -4.43
CA ALA A 125 -15.16 6.32 -3.56
C ALA A 125 -14.62 6.29 -2.11
N THR A 126 -14.08 5.16 -1.67
CA THR A 126 -13.66 4.97 -0.27
C THR A 126 -12.40 5.77 0.05
N ARG A 127 -12.37 6.41 1.23
CA ARG A 127 -11.26 7.24 1.74
C ARG A 127 -10.07 6.41 2.29
N GLY A 128 -10.09 5.10 2.10
CA GLY A 128 -9.25 4.12 2.77
C GLY A 128 -7.84 4.05 2.22
N GLY A 129 -6.97 4.93 2.74
CA GLY A 129 -5.52 4.97 2.51
C GLY A 129 -4.95 6.31 2.94
N ILE A 130 -3.61 6.40 3.10
CA ILE A 130 -2.86 7.56 3.63
C ILE A 130 -3.13 8.87 2.84
N ARG A 131 -3.87 8.81 1.72
CA ARG A 131 -4.15 9.93 0.83
C ARG A 131 -5.63 10.34 0.66
N GLY A 132 -6.61 9.73 1.35
CA GLY A 132 -7.97 10.26 1.46
C GLY A 132 -8.76 10.57 0.16
N PHE A 133 -8.26 10.21 -1.03
CA PHE A 133 -8.85 10.59 -2.32
C PHE A 133 -8.62 9.52 -3.41
N TYR A 134 -9.23 8.33 -3.30
CA TYR A 134 -9.24 7.35 -4.40
C TYR A 134 -10.26 7.64 -5.51
N ARG A 135 -10.74 8.89 -5.61
CA ARG A 135 -11.80 9.30 -6.55
C ARG A 135 -11.36 9.30 -8.01
N ASP A 136 -10.10 9.01 -8.30
CA ASP A 136 -9.55 8.95 -9.65
C ASP A 136 -9.77 7.59 -10.32
N ASN A 137 -9.79 7.59 -11.64
CA ASN A 137 -9.89 6.35 -12.40
C ASN A 137 -8.70 5.41 -12.15
N ILE A 138 -8.94 4.10 -12.30
CA ILE A 138 -7.87 3.10 -12.36
C ILE A 138 -6.98 3.43 -13.54
N LYS A 139 -5.66 3.53 -13.33
CA LYS A 139 -4.72 4.00 -14.35
C LYS A 139 -4.27 2.90 -15.31
N TRP A 140 -4.23 1.66 -14.84
CA TRP A 140 -3.76 0.51 -15.62
C TRP A 140 -4.19 -0.83 -15.01
N ASN A 141 -3.84 -1.93 -15.67
CA ASN A 141 -3.93 -3.29 -15.14
C ASN A 141 -3.14 -3.44 -13.83
N PHE A 142 -3.61 -4.31 -12.93
CA PHE A 142 -2.98 -4.63 -11.65
C PHE A 142 -2.97 -3.53 -10.59
N ALA A 143 -3.95 -2.61 -10.60
CA ALA A 143 -4.21 -1.80 -9.42
C ALA A 143 -4.80 -2.69 -8.31
N LYS A 144 -4.32 -2.52 -7.08
CA LYS A 144 -4.63 -3.43 -5.97
C LYS A 144 -5.29 -2.65 -4.84
N PHE A 145 -6.31 -3.22 -4.25
CA PHE A 145 -7.00 -2.71 -3.07
C PHE A 145 -6.81 -3.73 -1.95
N VAL A 146 -6.28 -3.29 -0.81
CA VAL A 146 -6.28 -4.09 0.41
C VAL A 146 -7.53 -3.76 1.19
N ILE A 147 -8.32 -4.78 1.48
CA ILE A 147 -9.59 -4.69 2.19
C ILE A 147 -9.43 -5.38 3.54
N GLY A 148 -9.98 -4.73 4.57
CA GLY A 148 -10.00 -5.24 5.93
C GLY A 148 -10.99 -6.39 6.14
N LYS A 149 -10.92 -6.96 7.34
CA LYS A 149 -11.79 -8.05 7.81
C LYS A 149 -13.27 -7.68 7.84
N ASP A 150 -13.57 -6.38 7.94
CA ASP A 150 -14.89 -5.74 7.91
C ASP A 150 -15.38 -5.42 6.47
N GLY A 151 -14.54 -5.66 5.46
CA GLY A 151 -14.85 -5.41 4.06
C GLY A 151 -14.71 -3.95 3.65
N VAL A 152 -14.04 -3.12 4.47
CA VAL A 152 -13.72 -1.72 4.16
C VAL A 152 -12.33 -1.64 3.52
N VAL A 153 -12.17 -0.75 2.52
CA VAL A 153 -10.86 -0.50 1.89
C VAL A 153 -9.90 0.09 2.93
N ILE A 154 -8.72 -0.50 3.08
CA ILE A 154 -7.64 -0.01 3.94
C ILE A 154 -6.64 0.81 3.11
N GLU A 155 -6.24 0.32 1.94
CA GLU A 155 -5.23 0.96 1.10
C GLU A 155 -5.39 0.57 -0.38
N ARG A 156 -4.91 1.42 -1.31
CA ARG A 156 -4.82 1.13 -2.74
C ARG A 156 -3.41 1.33 -3.25
N PHE A 157 -2.87 0.31 -3.92
CA PHE A 157 -1.56 0.32 -4.54
C PHE A 157 -1.64 0.50 -6.05
N THR A 158 -0.65 1.21 -6.58
CA THR A 158 -0.55 1.46 -8.03
C THR A 158 -0.17 0.19 -8.80
N PRO A 159 -0.53 0.11 -10.10
CA PRO A 159 -0.12 -0.97 -11.01
C PRO A 159 1.35 -1.41 -10.93
N THR A 160 2.26 -0.44 -10.79
CA THR A 160 3.70 -0.68 -10.78
C THR A 160 4.22 -1.28 -9.47
N THR A 161 3.47 -1.14 -8.38
CA THR A 161 3.77 -1.79 -7.10
C THR A 161 3.59 -3.29 -7.26
N SER A 162 4.68 -4.04 -7.09
CA SER A 162 4.63 -5.50 -7.20
C SER A 162 3.94 -6.11 -5.97
N PRO A 163 3.31 -7.29 -6.08
CA PRO A 163 2.73 -7.98 -4.93
C PRO A 163 3.74 -8.22 -3.80
N LYS A 164 5.00 -8.60 -4.10
CA LYS A 164 6.06 -8.76 -3.07
C LYS A 164 6.30 -7.48 -2.26
N MET A 165 6.22 -6.32 -2.89
CA MET A 165 6.43 -5.04 -2.17
C MET A 165 5.37 -4.77 -1.10
N ILE A 166 4.16 -5.32 -1.25
CA ILE A 166 3.07 -5.15 -0.27
C ILE A 166 3.02 -6.25 0.78
N GLU A 167 3.86 -7.29 0.67
CA GLU A 167 3.86 -8.43 1.60
C GLU A 167 4.03 -7.99 3.05
N LYS A 168 4.98 -7.09 3.32
CA LYS A 168 5.25 -6.62 4.68
C LYS A 168 4.04 -5.89 5.29
N PHE A 169 3.29 -5.17 4.46
CA PHE A 169 2.02 -4.52 4.85
C PHE A 169 0.91 -5.55 5.09
N LEU A 170 0.77 -6.57 4.23
CA LEU A 170 -0.21 -7.64 4.46
C LEU A 170 0.09 -8.41 5.75
N ARG A 171 1.36 -8.69 6.03
CA ARG A 171 1.78 -9.38 7.26
C ARG A 171 1.40 -8.61 8.52
N SER A 172 1.52 -7.28 8.55
CA SER A 172 1.14 -6.50 9.73
C SER A 172 -0.37 -6.54 9.99
N LEU A 173 -1.18 -6.72 8.95
CA LEU A 173 -2.64 -6.89 9.06
C LEU A 173 -3.05 -8.31 9.45
N LEU A 174 -2.32 -9.32 8.96
CA LEU A 174 -2.58 -10.74 9.25
C LEU A 174 -2.12 -11.11 10.67
N PHE A 175 -0.99 -10.57 11.10
CA PHE A 175 -0.35 -10.85 12.39
C PHE A 175 -0.15 -9.54 13.17
N PRO A 176 -1.22 -8.87 13.60
CA PRO A 176 -1.09 -7.67 14.42
C PRO A 176 -0.35 -8.04 15.73
N PRO A 177 0.49 -7.13 16.27
CA PRO A 177 1.11 -7.33 17.57
C PRO A 177 0.04 -7.69 18.61
N LYS A 178 0.32 -8.65 19.48
CA LYS A 178 -0.57 -8.95 20.59
C LYS A 178 -0.58 -7.74 21.52
N ASP A 179 -1.77 -7.25 21.82
CA ASP A 179 -1.98 -6.25 22.87
C ASP A 179 -1.48 -6.89 24.18
N ASP A 180 -0.35 -6.42 24.71
CA ASP A 180 0.34 -7.04 25.85
C ASP A 180 -0.33 -6.70 27.20
N GLY A 181 -1.52 -6.11 27.16
CA GLY A 181 -2.28 -5.73 28.35
C GLY A 181 -1.66 -4.56 29.13
N SER A 182 -0.63 -3.90 28.61
CA SER A 182 -0.14 -2.64 29.17
C SER A 182 -1.07 -1.48 28.78
N GLY A 183 -2.26 -1.47 29.39
CA GLY A 183 -3.32 -0.47 29.26
C GLY A 183 -2.94 0.93 29.76
N GLY A 184 -1.88 1.52 29.21
CA GLY A 184 -1.66 2.95 29.23
C GLY A 184 -2.23 3.51 27.93
N ILE A 185 -3.17 4.45 28.04
CA ILE A 185 -3.49 5.37 26.94
C ILE A 185 -2.19 6.13 26.63
N LYS A 186 -1.35 5.58 25.76
CA LYS A 186 -0.33 6.38 25.08
C LYS A 186 -1.12 7.24 24.12
N GLU A 187 -1.47 8.42 24.61
CA GLU A 187 -1.81 9.57 23.79
C GLU A 187 -0.90 9.54 22.56
N ILE A 188 -1.47 9.19 21.41
CA ILE A 188 -0.77 9.24 20.13
C ILE A 188 -0.62 10.73 19.87
N ARG A 189 0.38 11.35 20.53
CA ARG A 189 0.80 12.69 20.22
C ARG A 189 1.21 12.63 18.77
N SER A 190 0.42 13.26 17.93
CA SER A 190 0.76 13.47 16.53
C SER A 190 2.12 14.16 16.51
N CYS A 191 3.18 13.39 16.29
CA CYS A 191 4.41 13.96 15.81
C CYS A 191 4.04 14.56 14.46
N GLN A 192 3.87 15.88 14.44
CA GLN A 192 4.02 16.69 13.24
C GLN A 192 5.48 16.55 12.79
N CYS A 193 5.84 15.38 12.28
CA CYS A 193 6.98 15.26 11.40
C CYS A 193 6.44 15.53 10.00
N SER A 194 6.93 16.61 9.41
CA SER A 194 6.70 16.98 8.03
C SER A 194 6.89 15.78 7.10
N ARG A 195 5.77 15.25 6.62
CA ARG A 195 5.51 14.74 5.26
C ARG A 195 6.76 14.59 4.38
N LEU A 196 7.55 13.54 4.61
CA LEU A 196 8.43 12.86 3.64
C LEU A 196 9.19 11.77 4.41
N VAL A 197 9.11 10.54 3.90
CA VAL A 197 9.90 9.36 4.29
C VAL A 197 9.39 8.55 5.50
N MET A 198 8.80 7.39 5.17
CA MET A 198 8.82 6.11 5.88
C MET A 198 8.59 6.10 7.41
N ASP A 199 7.37 5.72 7.83
CA ASP A 199 7.21 5.02 9.12
C ASP A 199 7.61 3.55 8.95
N TYR A 200 8.93 3.34 8.91
CA TYR A 200 9.60 2.13 9.36
C TYR A 200 10.56 2.55 10.47
N ALA A 201 10.03 2.78 11.67
CA ALA A 201 10.83 2.89 12.87
C ALA A 201 10.01 2.37 14.06
N ASP A 202 10.41 1.22 14.61
CA ASP A 202 9.99 0.82 15.95
C ASP A 202 10.52 1.86 16.94
N CYS A 203 9.63 2.66 17.52
CA CYS A 203 9.96 3.57 18.62
C CYS A 203 10.01 2.83 19.97
N THR A 204 10.57 1.62 20.00
CA THR A 204 10.99 0.97 21.24
C THR A 204 12.49 1.12 21.33
N GLY A 205 12.93 2.16 22.04
CA GLY A 205 14.35 2.45 22.22
C GLY A 205 15.10 1.21 22.70
N THR A 206 16.06 0.77 21.88
CA THR A 206 17.44 0.35 22.21
C THR A 206 17.97 -0.57 21.10
N TYR A 207 18.17 -0.02 19.89
CA TYR A 207 19.26 -0.34 18.93
C TYR A 207 18.87 0.20 17.54
N TRP A 208 19.79 0.90 16.88
CA TRP A 208 19.74 1.11 15.44
C TRP A 208 21.06 0.58 14.86
N GLU A 209 20.98 -0.33 13.89
CA GLU A 209 22.06 -0.57 12.94
C GLU A 209 21.56 -0.09 11.59
N THR A 210 22.22 0.93 11.04
CA THR A 210 21.96 1.45 9.69
C THR A 210 22.63 0.55 8.66
N ALA A 211 21.99 0.35 7.51
CA ALA A 211 22.53 -0.39 6.36
C ALA A 211 23.75 0.27 5.66
N TRP A 212 24.38 1.26 6.29
CA TRP A 212 25.61 1.92 5.86
C TRP A 212 26.43 2.27 7.12
N GLY A 213 27.73 1.95 7.11
CA GLY A 213 28.65 1.93 8.27
C GLY A 213 28.94 3.27 9.00
N PRO A 214 29.94 3.33 9.92
CA PRO A 214 29.92 4.28 11.04
C PRO A 214 30.51 5.67 10.73
N LYS A 215 29.80 6.67 11.26
CA LYS A 215 30.16 8.03 11.72
C LYS A 215 30.96 8.97 10.81
N GLY A 216 30.37 10.13 10.54
CA GLY A 216 31.11 11.38 10.34
C GLY A 216 30.30 12.48 9.67
N GLY A 217 30.04 13.57 10.40
CA GLY A 217 29.68 14.87 9.80
C GLY A 217 28.41 15.51 10.36
N GLU A 218 28.58 16.45 11.30
CA GLU A 218 27.59 17.47 11.60
C GLU A 218 27.38 18.37 10.37
N LEU A 219 26.11 18.66 10.04
CA LEU A 219 25.77 19.78 9.16
C LEU A 219 24.84 20.71 9.93
N PHE A 220 25.47 21.73 10.51
CA PHE A 220 24.85 22.97 10.98
C PHE A 220 24.10 23.67 9.84
N TRP A 221 22.89 24.13 10.14
CA TRP A 221 22.39 25.42 9.64
C TRP A 221 21.79 26.16 10.83
N GLY A 222 22.50 27.20 11.29
CA GLY A 222 21.94 28.27 12.13
C GLY A 222 20.96 29.12 11.30
N GLU A 223 20.24 30.11 11.83
CA GLU A 223 20.17 30.79 13.12
C GLU A 223 18.67 31.15 13.30
N GLU A 224 18.12 31.30 14.51
CA GLU A 224 17.91 32.64 15.07
C GLU A 224 17.74 32.60 16.62
N ARG A 225 18.68 33.30 17.27
CA ARG A 225 18.53 34.27 18.38
C ARG A 225 18.25 33.83 19.83
N PRO A 226 18.69 34.68 20.80
CA PRO A 226 19.50 34.22 21.92
C PRO A 226 18.77 34.28 23.26
N VAL A 227 19.22 33.46 24.22
CA VAL A 227 19.07 33.77 25.63
C VAL A 227 20.45 33.76 26.26
N GLU A 228 20.92 34.95 26.62
CA GLU A 228 22.11 35.13 27.45
C GLU A 228 21.95 34.34 28.75
N ARG A 229 22.94 33.50 29.07
CA ARG A 229 23.39 33.35 30.45
C ARG A 229 24.88 33.02 30.48
N ARG A 230 25.60 33.98 31.06
CA ARG A 230 27.04 34.09 31.24
C ARG A 230 27.53 33.03 32.23
N VAL A 231 28.45 32.15 31.82
CA VAL A 231 29.38 31.47 32.75
C VAL A 231 30.78 31.45 32.14
N SER A 232 31.69 32.11 32.83
CA SER A 232 33.11 32.27 32.52
C SER A 232 33.87 30.98 32.83
N ILE A 233 34.64 30.44 31.88
CA ILE A 233 35.71 29.49 32.16
C ILE A 233 36.97 29.90 31.38
N LYS A 234 38.08 29.93 32.13
CA LYS A 234 39.39 30.49 31.82
C LYS A 234 40.11 29.75 30.68
N SER A 235 40.83 30.51 29.87
CA SER A 235 41.87 30.03 28.95
C SER A 235 43.23 29.92 29.66
N PRO A 236 44.03 28.91 29.33
CA PRO A 236 45.45 29.12 28.99
C PRO A 236 45.84 28.24 27.78
N ASP A 237 46.92 28.42 27.04
CA ASP A 237 47.94 29.44 26.82
C ASP A 237 48.62 29.00 25.50
N ARG A 238 49.17 29.96 24.77
CA ARG A 238 49.85 29.77 23.48
C ARG A 238 51.10 28.90 23.64
N ARG A 239 51.38 28.05 22.65
CA ARG A 239 52.77 27.86 22.19
C ARG A 239 52.82 27.51 20.70
N ARG A 240 53.58 28.34 19.98
CA ARG A 240 53.89 28.28 18.55
C ARG A 240 54.96 27.23 18.27
N SER A 241 54.85 26.50 17.16
CA SER A 241 55.99 25.96 16.41
C SER A 241 55.70 26.07 14.91
N LYS A 242 56.67 26.61 14.16
CA LYS A 242 56.58 26.91 12.72
C LYS A 242 56.71 25.64 11.85
N PRO A 243 56.14 25.62 10.63
CA PRO A 243 56.29 24.50 9.70
C PRO A 243 57.64 24.51 8.95
N PRO A 244 58.18 23.35 8.54
CA PRO A 244 59.35 23.26 7.66
C PRO A 244 59.00 23.52 6.18
N PRO A 245 59.97 23.97 5.36
CA PRO A 245 59.73 24.37 3.97
C PRO A 245 59.68 23.18 2.98
N PRO A 246 59.06 23.37 1.79
CA PRO A 246 58.82 22.31 0.81
C PRO A 246 60.05 21.97 -0.04
N LYS A 247 60.18 20.70 -0.44
CA LYS A 247 61.10 20.28 -1.51
C LYS A 247 60.30 19.94 -2.78
N ARG A 248 60.59 20.67 -3.86
CA ARG A 248 60.45 20.25 -5.27
C ARG A 248 61.48 19.13 -5.53
N TRP A 249 61.27 18.10 -6.33
CA TRP A 249 60.76 17.99 -7.70
C TRP A 249 59.95 16.70 -7.87
#